data_AF-A0A9P7A976-F1
#
_entry.id   AF-A0A9P7A976-F1
#
_cell.length_a   1.000
_cell.length_b   1.000
_cell.length_c   1.000
_cell.angle_alpha   90.00
_cell.angle_beta   90.00
_cell.angle_gamma   90.00
#
_symmetry.space_group_name_H-M   'P 1'
#
loop_
_entity.id
_entity.type
_entity.pdbx_description
1 polymer ?
#
loop_
_entity_poly.entity_id
_entity_poly.type
_entity_poly.pdbx_seq_one_letter_code
_entity_poly.pdbx_strand_id
1 'polypeptide(L)'
;MKMVRTLSLLGLILSWSSVIFAVNLHGYIQWNNLCPNYGALASAKVLLDAGKMSGRVTRNGNFSILDVPPGTYVLSVLSHDYSFDHVRIDVSPSEPLPEVRPYIFGTPLLMTTSVSLPYPIVLIPRHKNRYFSPRESFNLLGMFQSPMMMIMVLTGVMMLAMPYIMKQLDPETLDGLKGQQGKAASIEKSIQSGDPKGLSALLSAGEETKASMPVAKSNTGPSTLQQRKGGKANKRR
;
A
#
# COMPACT_ATOMS: atom_id res chain seq x y z
N MET A 1 -28.69 66.36 24.85
CA MET A 1 -27.66 65.91 23.88
C MET A 1 -26.45 65.18 24.48
N LYS A 2 -25.99 65.48 25.70
CA LYS A 2 -24.81 64.78 26.31
C LYS A 2 -25.06 63.30 26.66
N MET A 3 -26.25 62.97 27.15
CA MET A 3 -26.62 61.62 27.60
C MET A 3 -26.78 60.59 26.45
N VAL A 4 -27.19 61.04 25.27
CA VAL A 4 -27.31 60.17 24.07
C VAL A 4 -25.93 59.80 23.52
N ARG A 5 -24.96 60.71 23.61
CA ARG A 5 -23.56 60.47 23.20
C ARG A 5 -22.85 59.48 24.12
N THR A 6 -23.09 59.56 25.43
CA THR A 6 -22.50 58.60 26.39
C THR A 6 -23.12 57.20 26.25
N LEU A 7 -24.42 57.11 25.94
CA LEU A 7 -25.07 55.82 25.66
C LEU A 7 -24.55 55.17 24.35
N SER A 8 -24.36 55.98 23.30
CA SER A 8 -23.79 55.51 22.03
C SER A 8 -22.34 55.05 22.17
N LEU A 9 -21.53 55.75 22.98
CA LEU A 9 -20.16 55.34 23.30
C LEU A 9 -20.12 54.03 24.11
N LEU A 10 -21.02 53.85 25.08
CA LEU A 10 -21.13 52.60 25.85
C LEU A 10 -21.54 51.42 24.95
N GLY A 11 -22.47 51.64 24.02
CA GLY A 11 -22.88 50.62 23.03
C GLY A 11 -21.76 50.23 22.07
N LEU A 12 -20.91 51.19 21.66
CA LEU A 12 -19.71 50.93 20.85
C LEU A 12 -18.66 50.12 21.61
N ILE A 13 -18.50 50.37 22.92
CA ILE A 13 -17.56 49.61 23.77
C ILE A 13 -18.08 48.19 24.02
N LEU A 14 -19.38 48.01 24.23
CA LEU A 14 -20.00 46.68 24.41
C LEU A 14 -20.03 45.86 23.10
N SER A 15 -20.07 46.54 21.95
CA SER A 15 -19.92 45.92 20.62
C SER A 15 -18.49 45.42 20.34
N TRP A 16 -17.50 45.83 21.13
CA TRP A 16 -16.10 45.42 20.97
C TRP A 16 -15.69 44.24 21.85
N SER A 17 -16.52 43.81 22.79
CA SER A 17 -16.27 42.60 23.57
C SER A 17 -16.83 41.37 22.86
N SER A 18 -16.24 41.00 21.73
CA SER A 18 -16.42 39.65 21.19
C SER A 18 -15.68 38.69 22.10
N VAL A 19 -16.41 37.87 22.85
CA VAL A 19 -15.81 36.82 23.70
C VAL A 19 -15.20 35.77 22.77
N ILE A 20 -13.87 35.75 22.67
CA ILE A 20 -13.13 34.71 21.97
C ILE A 20 -13.07 33.49 22.88
N PHE A 21 -13.76 32.42 22.50
CA PHE A 21 -13.60 31.12 23.14
C PHE A 21 -12.32 30.47 22.61
N ALA A 22 -11.44 30.03 23.50
CA ALA A 22 -10.19 29.37 23.13
C ALA A 22 -9.87 28.26 24.15
N VAL A 23 -9.45 27.10 23.65
CA VAL A 23 -9.14 25.91 24.46
C VAL A 23 -7.67 25.53 24.29
N ASN A 24 -7.05 25.06 25.37
CA ASN A 24 -5.68 24.55 25.34
C ASN A 24 -5.70 23.04 25.10
N LEU A 25 -5.09 22.61 23.99
CA LEU A 25 -4.96 21.20 23.66
C LEU A 25 -3.69 20.62 24.27
N HIS A 26 -3.84 19.54 25.01
CA HIS A 26 -2.75 18.79 25.61
C HIS A 26 -2.68 17.37 25.08
N GLY A 27 -1.46 16.89 24.89
CA GLY A 27 -1.23 15.51 24.49
C GLY A 27 0.21 15.10 24.73
N TYR A 28 0.48 13.83 24.51
CA TYR A 28 1.81 13.27 24.60
C TYR A 28 2.05 12.19 23.56
N ILE A 29 3.32 12.03 23.20
CA ILE A 29 3.79 10.97 22.32
C ILE A 29 4.14 9.76 23.19
N GLN A 30 3.52 8.62 22.88
CA GLN A 30 3.86 7.37 23.54
C GLN A 30 5.03 6.70 22.81
N TRP A 31 6.13 6.53 23.54
CA TRP A 31 7.33 5.87 23.03
C TRP A 31 7.10 4.38 22.79
N ASN A 32 7.74 3.85 21.75
CA ASN A 32 7.64 2.46 21.34
C ASN A 32 9.01 1.96 20.86
N ASN A 33 9.13 0.67 20.54
CA ASN A 33 10.35 0.04 20.00
C ASN A 33 10.88 0.75 18.74
N LEU A 34 10.01 1.39 17.96
CA LEU A 34 10.41 2.19 16.79
C LEU A 34 11.13 3.49 17.19
N CYS A 35 10.59 4.19 18.19
CA CYS A 35 11.10 5.47 18.67
C CYS A 35 11.18 5.41 20.20
N PRO A 36 12.32 4.97 20.76
CA PRO A 36 12.43 4.73 22.20
C PRO A 36 12.60 6.02 23.01
N ASN A 37 13.16 7.07 22.41
CA ASN A 37 13.54 8.29 23.10
C ASN A 37 13.28 9.54 22.23
N TYR A 38 13.14 10.70 22.87
CA TYR A 38 13.06 12.00 22.20
C TYR A 38 14.22 12.27 21.23
N GLY A 39 15.44 11.84 21.57
CA GLY A 39 16.60 11.98 20.69
C GLY A 39 16.45 11.23 19.35
N ALA A 40 15.73 10.11 19.35
CA ALA A 40 15.43 9.36 18.13
C ALA A 40 14.37 10.09 17.29
N LEU A 41 13.36 10.70 17.92
CA LEU A 41 12.31 11.46 17.23
C LEU A 41 12.84 12.69 16.48
N ALA A 42 14.00 13.20 16.89
CA ALA A 42 14.58 14.46 16.42
C ALA A 42 13.61 15.64 16.62
N SER A 43 13.78 16.72 15.85
CA SER A 43 12.91 17.89 15.93
C SER A 43 11.52 17.57 15.34
N ALA A 44 10.54 17.29 16.20
CA ALA A 44 9.14 17.13 15.82
C ALA A 44 8.29 18.35 16.18
N LYS A 45 7.38 18.71 15.28
CA LYS A 45 6.36 19.75 15.49
C LYS A 45 4.98 19.13 15.35
N VAL A 46 4.10 19.45 16.28
CA VAL A 46 2.68 19.09 16.18
C VAL A 46 1.98 20.25 15.46
N LEU A 47 1.28 19.94 14.39
CA LEU A 47 0.58 20.90 13.55
C LEU A 47 -0.92 20.69 13.68
N LEU A 48 -1.65 21.79 13.67
CA LEU A 48 -3.10 21.82 13.60
C LEU A 48 -3.48 22.48 12.27
N ASP A 49 -4.32 21.81 11.47
CA ASP A 49 -4.75 22.26 10.14
C ASP A 49 -3.57 22.67 9.23
N ALA A 50 -2.63 21.74 9.04
CA ALA A 50 -1.44 21.97 8.21
C ALA A 50 -0.57 23.17 8.63
N GLY A 51 -0.67 23.60 9.90
CA GLY A 51 0.22 24.60 10.49
C GLY A 51 -0.42 25.97 10.75
N LYS A 52 -1.77 26.09 10.69
CA LYS A 52 -2.46 27.29 11.21
C LYS A 52 -2.09 27.58 12.66
N MET A 53 -2.04 26.51 13.45
CA MET A 53 -1.49 26.52 14.81
C MET A 53 -0.48 25.39 14.91
N SER A 54 0.53 25.57 15.75
CA SER A 54 1.55 24.55 15.95
C SER A 54 2.05 24.55 17.40
N GLY A 55 2.42 23.37 17.86
CA GLY A 55 3.04 23.13 19.15
C GLY A 55 4.35 22.37 18.95
N ARG A 56 5.29 22.54 19.88
CA ARG A 56 6.54 21.78 19.86
C ARG A 56 6.48 20.64 20.87
N VAL A 57 7.06 19.50 20.50
CA VAL A 57 7.20 18.36 21.41
C VAL A 57 8.35 18.63 22.39
N THR A 58 8.07 18.48 23.68
CA THR A 58 9.04 18.58 24.77
C THR A 58 9.88 17.30 24.89
N ARG A 59 11.00 17.35 25.63
CA ARG A 59 11.89 16.19 25.85
C ARG A 59 11.17 14.99 26.49
N ASN A 60 10.11 15.25 27.25
CA ASN A 60 9.31 14.22 27.91
C ASN A 60 8.28 13.57 26.96
N GLY A 61 8.12 14.09 25.73
CA GLY A 61 7.13 13.62 24.76
C GLY A 61 5.80 14.40 24.82
N ASN A 62 5.62 15.29 25.79
CA ASN A 62 4.41 16.11 25.91
C ASN A 62 4.41 17.26 24.90
N PHE A 63 3.23 17.65 24.45
CA PHE A 63 3.01 18.83 23.63
C PHE A 63 1.75 19.56 24.09
N SER A 64 1.72 20.86 23.84
CA SER A 64 0.56 21.71 24.08
C SER A 64 0.40 22.71 22.95
N ILE A 65 -0.84 22.91 22.50
CA ILE A 65 -1.22 23.97 21.56
C ILE A 65 -2.17 24.88 22.31
N LEU A 66 -1.80 26.14 22.43
CA LEU A 66 -2.55 27.13 23.19
C LEU A 66 -3.52 27.88 22.29
N ASP A 67 -4.57 28.41 22.90
CA ASP A 67 -5.53 29.35 22.30
C ASP A 67 -6.21 28.83 21.02
N VAL A 68 -6.70 27.58 21.03
CA VAL A 68 -7.39 26.96 19.90
C VAL A 68 -8.86 27.41 19.86
N PRO A 69 -9.32 28.12 18.81
CA PRO A 69 -10.71 28.54 18.71
C PRO A 69 -11.66 27.34 18.49
N PRO A 70 -12.98 27.51 18.70
CA PRO A 70 -13.94 26.45 18.45
C PRO A 70 -14.02 26.13 16.95
N GLY A 71 -13.98 24.85 16.61
CA GLY A 71 -13.93 24.37 15.24
C GLY A 71 -13.48 22.92 15.14
N THR A 72 -13.54 22.39 13.93
CA THR A 72 -13.01 21.06 13.59
C THR A 72 -11.63 21.23 12.99
N TYR A 73 -10.66 20.53 13.56
CA TYR A 73 -9.26 20.59 13.15
C TYR A 73 -8.70 19.21 12.89
N VAL A 74 -7.65 19.15 12.05
CA VAL A 74 -6.83 17.95 11.90
C VAL A 74 -5.47 18.18 12.54
N LEU A 75 -5.16 17.36 13.53
CA LEU A 75 -3.86 17.27 14.18
C LEU A 75 -2.95 16.32 13.39
N SER A 76 -1.74 16.77 13.12
CA SER A 76 -0.68 15.97 12.52
C SER A 76 0.64 16.21 13.24
N VAL A 77 1.55 15.24 13.20
CA VAL A 77 2.91 15.41 13.71
C VAL A 77 3.85 15.44 12.52
N LEU A 78 4.57 16.55 12.38
CA LEU A 78 5.64 16.71 11.42
C LEU A 78 6.96 16.31 12.08
N SER A 79 7.49 15.18 11.63
CA SER A 79 8.82 14.67 11.98
C SER A 79 9.54 14.21 10.72
N HIS A 80 10.87 14.19 10.78
CA HIS A 80 11.71 13.73 9.66
C HIS A 80 11.70 12.19 9.57
N ASP A 81 12.16 11.49 10.60
CA ASP A 81 12.39 10.05 10.48
C ASP A 81 11.15 9.19 10.74
N TYR A 82 10.11 9.73 11.37
CA TYR A 82 8.94 8.96 11.80
C TYR A 82 7.66 9.55 11.23
N SER A 83 6.65 8.71 11.15
CA SER A 83 5.29 9.08 10.79
C SER A 83 4.30 8.71 11.90
N PHE A 84 3.22 9.47 11.97
CA PHE A 84 2.19 9.37 12.99
C PHE A 84 0.82 9.32 12.33
N ASP A 85 -0.16 8.76 13.05
CA ASP A 85 -1.55 8.80 12.62
C ASP A 85 -2.13 10.22 12.78
N HIS A 86 -3.09 10.55 11.92
CA HIS A 86 -3.77 11.83 11.96
C HIS A 86 -5.01 11.74 12.83
N VAL A 87 -5.26 12.81 13.58
CA VAL A 87 -6.34 12.84 14.56
C VAL A 87 -7.20 14.06 14.28
N ARG A 88 -8.50 13.85 14.17
CA ARG A 88 -9.48 14.92 14.10
C ARG A 88 -9.80 15.38 15.52
N ILE A 89 -9.84 16.67 15.72
CA ILE A 89 -10.17 17.30 16.99
C ILE A 89 -11.36 18.21 16.74
N ASP A 90 -12.45 17.97 17.45
CA ASP A 90 -13.63 18.81 17.41
C ASP A 90 -13.71 19.60 18.72
N VAL A 91 -13.52 20.91 18.62
CA VAL A 91 -13.58 21.85 19.74
C VAL A 91 -14.95 22.52 19.70
N SER A 92 -15.81 22.15 20.64
CA SER A 92 -17.12 22.79 20.79
C SER A 92 -17.02 23.99 21.76
N PRO A 93 -17.82 25.05 21.58
CA PRO A 93 -17.90 26.15 22.55
C PRO A 93 -18.71 25.77 23.80
N SER A 94 -19.44 24.64 23.76
CA SER A 94 -20.31 24.19 24.84
C SER A 94 -19.57 23.34 25.87
N GLU A 95 -18.55 22.60 25.44
CA GLU A 95 -17.82 21.67 26.29
C GLU A 95 -16.35 22.11 26.44
N PRO A 96 -15.81 22.06 27.66
CA PRO A 96 -14.42 22.44 27.89
C PRO A 96 -13.43 21.37 27.42
N LEU A 97 -13.87 20.11 27.28
CA LEU A 97 -13.03 19.03 26.75
C LEU A 97 -13.23 18.89 25.23
N PRO A 98 -12.14 18.78 24.46
CA PRO A 98 -12.24 18.55 23.03
C PRO A 98 -12.60 17.08 22.74
N GLU A 99 -13.45 16.85 21.75
CA GLU A 99 -13.68 15.51 21.22
C GLU A 99 -12.55 15.12 20.27
N VAL A 100 -11.94 13.97 20.52
CA VAL A 100 -10.81 13.46 19.74
C VAL A 100 -11.27 12.26 18.93
N ARG A 101 -11.01 12.23 17.63
CA ARG A 101 -11.43 11.16 16.71
C ARG A 101 -10.31 10.78 15.76
N PRO A 102 -10.24 9.53 15.28
CA PRO A 102 -9.22 9.16 14.30
C PRO A 102 -9.58 9.80 12.95
N TYR A 103 -8.58 10.35 12.26
CA TYR A 103 -8.74 10.92 10.93
C TYR A 103 -8.03 10.07 9.89
N ILE A 104 -8.78 9.61 8.89
CA ILE A 104 -8.24 8.90 7.74
C ILE A 104 -8.12 9.89 6.59
N PHE A 105 -6.93 10.00 6.01
CA PHE A 105 -6.71 10.85 4.85
C PHE A 105 -7.65 10.51 3.70
N GLY A 106 -8.18 11.55 3.05
CA GLY A 106 -9.13 11.41 1.95
C GLY A 106 -10.58 11.26 2.38
N THR A 107 -10.87 11.23 3.69
CA THR A 107 -12.25 11.31 4.20
C THR A 107 -12.67 12.77 4.45
N PRO A 108 -13.97 13.10 4.26
CA PRO A 108 -14.47 14.44 4.52
C PRO A 108 -14.41 14.74 6.03
N LEU A 109 -14.01 15.97 6.36
CA LEU A 109 -13.82 16.42 7.75
C LEU A 109 -15.09 16.41 8.60
N LEU A 110 -16.28 16.32 8.00
CA LEU A 110 -17.55 16.39 8.71
C LEU A 110 -18.14 15.01 9.03
N MET A 111 -17.48 13.93 8.60
CA MET A 111 -18.01 12.58 8.82
C MET A 111 -17.96 12.21 10.31
N THR A 112 -19.10 11.86 10.87
CA THR A 112 -19.23 11.44 12.28
C THR A 112 -18.69 10.03 12.44
N THR A 113 -17.38 9.89 12.64
CA THR A 113 -16.78 8.62 13.04
C THR A 113 -17.32 8.25 14.43
N SER A 114 -17.84 7.03 14.59
CA SER A 114 -18.44 6.53 15.84
C SER A 114 -17.41 6.24 16.95
N VAL A 115 -16.12 6.29 16.63
CA VAL A 115 -15.02 6.01 17.55
C VAL A 115 -14.44 7.32 18.06
N SER A 116 -14.62 7.57 19.35
CA SER A 116 -13.97 8.66 20.09
C SER A 116 -12.72 8.14 20.81
N LEU A 117 -11.63 8.90 20.79
CA LEU A 117 -10.39 8.64 21.50
C LEU A 117 -10.40 9.37 22.85
N PRO A 118 -9.78 8.79 23.89
CA PRO A 118 -9.66 9.47 25.17
C PRO A 118 -8.77 10.72 25.06
N TYR A 119 -9.07 11.72 25.88
CA TYR A 119 -8.24 12.89 26.12
C TYR A 119 -7.47 12.71 27.45
N PRO A 120 -6.18 13.07 27.57
CA PRO A 120 -5.31 13.79 26.63
C PRO A 120 -4.93 12.99 25.38
N ILE A 121 -4.57 13.69 24.30
CA ILE A 121 -4.30 13.07 23.00
C ILE A 121 -3.01 12.24 23.06
N VAL A 122 -3.12 10.95 22.74
CA VAL A 122 -1.97 10.03 22.69
C VAL A 122 -1.61 9.73 21.25
N LEU A 123 -0.36 10.03 20.86
CA LEU A 123 0.14 9.78 19.51
C LEU A 123 1.25 8.73 19.55
N ILE A 124 1.13 7.71 18.70
CA ILE A 124 2.07 6.60 18.65
C ILE A 124 2.81 6.64 17.31
N PRO A 125 4.16 6.59 17.29
CA PRO A 125 4.92 6.44 16.05
C PRO A 125 4.57 5.13 15.35
N ARG A 126 4.19 5.19 14.06
CA ARG A 126 3.70 4.01 13.30
C ARG A 126 4.77 3.35 12.45
N HIS A 127 5.56 4.13 11.72
CA HIS A 127 6.68 3.61 10.94
C HIS A 127 7.83 4.62 10.87
N LYS A 128 9.02 4.10 10.54
CA LYS A 128 10.20 4.90 10.23
C LYS A 128 10.25 5.14 8.72
N ASN A 129 10.34 6.40 8.31
CA ASN A 129 10.43 6.80 6.93
C ASN A 129 11.78 6.35 6.35
N ARG A 130 11.74 5.62 5.23
CA ARG A 130 12.94 5.24 4.47
C ARG A 130 13.01 6.07 3.21
N TYR A 131 13.82 7.13 3.26
CA TYR A 131 14.02 8.04 2.14
C TYR A 131 14.92 7.48 1.04
N PHE A 132 15.77 6.50 1.39
CA PHE A 132 16.72 5.90 0.49
C PHE A 132 16.29 4.48 0.14
N SER A 133 16.13 4.23 -1.16
CA SER A 133 16.11 2.87 -1.67
C SER A 133 17.55 2.37 -1.80
N PRO A 134 17.90 1.20 -1.23
CA PRO A 134 19.21 0.62 -1.47
C PRO A 134 19.42 0.38 -2.97
N ARG A 135 20.65 0.56 -3.45
CA ARG A 135 20.99 0.19 -4.82
C ARG A 135 20.83 -1.30 -4.99
N GLU A 136 20.29 -1.74 -6.12
CA GLU A 136 20.28 -3.15 -6.48
C GLU A 136 21.73 -3.65 -6.48
N SER A 137 22.07 -4.49 -5.51
CA SER A 137 23.37 -5.13 -5.44
C SER A 137 23.40 -6.31 -6.41
N PHE A 138 24.57 -6.57 -7.01
CA PHE A 138 24.80 -7.80 -7.77
C PHE A 138 24.58 -9.03 -6.89
N ASN A 139 23.37 -9.59 -6.91
CA ASN A 139 23.04 -10.81 -6.21
C ASN A 139 23.31 -11.98 -7.15
N LEU A 140 24.56 -12.44 -7.24
CA LEU A 140 24.95 -13.57 -8.11
C LEU A 140 24.13 -14.82 -7.83
N LEU A 141 23.82 -15.09 -6.56
CA LEU A 141 22.99 -16.22 -6.16
C LEU A 141 21.54 -16.05 -6.63
N GLY A 142 20.98 -14.84 -6.47
CA GLY A 142 19.66 -14.48 -6.99
C GLY A 142 19.59 -14.48 -8.52
N MET A 143 20.69 -14.12 -9.20
CA MET A 143 20.81 -14.22 -10.65
C MET A 143 20.83 -15.68 -11.11
N PHE A 144 21.56 -16.57 -10.43
CA PHE A 144 21.56 -18.00 -10.78
C PHE A 144 20.19 -18.65 -10.55
N GLN A 145 19.48 -18.24 -9.50
CA GLN A 145 18.11 -18.69 -9.23
C GLN A 145 17.07 -18.04 -10.17
N SER A 146 17.47 -17.07 -10.99
CA SER A 146 16.57 -16.50 -11.97
C SER A 146 16.22 -17.54 -13.05
N PRO A 147 14.94 -17.64 -13.47
CA PRO A 147 14.52 -18.60 -14.50
C PRO A 147 15.30 -18.46 -15.80
N MET A 148 15.71 -17.24 -16.13
CA MET A 148 16.45 -16.95 -17.35
C MET A 148 17.87 -17.53 -17.33
N MET A 149 18.60 -17.41 -16.22
CA MET A 149 19.92 -18.02 -16.07
C MET A 149 19.86 -19.54 -16.04
N MET A 150 18.87 -20.14 -15.37
CA MET A 150 18.70 -21.59 -15.36
C MET A 150 18.42 -22.14 -16.76
N ILE A 151 17.55 -21.47 -17.54
CA ILE A 151 17.30 -21.84 -18.93
C ILE A 151 18.58 -21.71 -19.75
N MET A 152 19.34 -20.61 -19.60
CA MET A 152 20.60 -20.42 -20.31
C MET A 152 21.64 -21.51 -19.99
N VAL A 153 21.77 -21.90 -18.72
CA VAL A 153 22.68 -22.98 -18.33
C VAL A 153 22.20 -24.32 -18.88
N LEU A 154 20.91 -24.62 -18.73
CA LEU A 154 20.31 -25.86 -19.24
C LEU A 154 20.48 -25.99 -20.76
N THR A 155 20.21 -24.93 -21.51
CA THR A 155 20.36 -24.91 -22.97
C THR A 155 21.83 -25.00 -23.37
N GLY A 156 22.74 -24.32 -22.66
CA GLY A 156 24.18 -24.43 -22.86
C GLY A 156 24.70 -25.87 -22.66
N VAL A 157 24.26 -26.55 -21.59
CA VAL A 157 24.60 -27.96 -21.35
C VAL A 157 24.02 -28.85 -22.44
N MET A 158 22.76 -28.64 -22.83
CA MET A 158 22.13 -29.41 -23.89
C MET A 158 22.88 -29.27 -25.23
N MET A 159 23.30 -28.05 -25.59
CA MET A 159 24.06 -27.80 -26.82
C MET A 159 25.38 -28.59 -26.86
N LEU A 160 26.07 -28.71 -25.71
CA LEU A 160 27.30 -29.51 -25.60
C LEU A 160 27.04 -31.02 -25.55
N ALA A 161 25.92 -31.45 -25.00
CA ALA A 161 25.54 -32.85 -24.90
C ALA A 161 25.03 -33.42 -26.24
N MET A 162 24.34 -32.62 -27.06
CA MET A 162 23.79 -33.03 -28.36
C MET A 162 24.76 -33.80 -29.28
N PRO A 163 26.02 -33.36 -29.53
CA PRO A 163 26.94 -34.12 -30.38
C PRO A 163 27.36 -35.47 -29.79
N TYR A 164 27.30 -35.65 -28.48
CA TYR A 164 27.55 -36.94 -27.83
C TYR A 164 26.32 -37.85 -27.92
N ILE A 165 25.14 -37.28 -27.69
CA ILE A 165 23.86 -38.01 -27.79
C ILE A 165 23.64 -38.51 -29.23
N MET A 166 23.87 -37.67 -30.25
CA MET A 166 23.72 -38.06 -31.65
C MET A 166 24.67 -39.17 -32.10
N LYS A 167 25.84 -39.31 -31.47
CA LYS A 167 26.80 -40.38 -31.79
C LYS A 167 26.43 -41.73 -31.19
N GLN A 168 25.55 -41.76 -30.17
CA GLN A 168 25.16 -42.96 -29.45
C GLN A 168 23.74 -43.44 -29.78
N LEU A 169 23.02 -42.74 -30.66
CA LEU A 169 21.62 -43.03 -31.00
C LEU A 169 21.48 -43.83 -32.31
N ASP A 170 20.53 -44.76 -32.33
CA ASP A 170 20.16 -45.61 -33.48
C ASP A 170 19.45 -44.82 -34.60
N PRO A 171 19.56 -45.24 -35.89
CA PRO A 171 19.11 -44.48 -37.04
C PRO A 171 17.62 -44.13 -37.07
N GLU A 172 16.73 -44.96 -36.50
CA GLU A 172 15.29 -44.64 -36.41
C GLU A 172 14.98 -43.45 -35.49
N THR A 173 15.73 -43.29 -34.39
CA THR A 173 15.51 -42.18 -33.44
C THR A 173 16.02 -40.85 -33.98
N LEU A 174 17.00 -40.88 -34.89
CA LEU A 174 17.52 -39.69 -35.56
C LEU A 174 16.51 -39.06 -36.51
N ASP A 175 15.70 -39.87 -37.20
CA ASP A 175 14.69 -39.35 -38.12
C ASP A 175 13.48 -38.76 -37.38
N GLY A 176 13.08 -39.36 -36.26
CA GLY A 176 12.09 -38.78 -35.34
C GLY A 176 12.53 -37.44 -34.75
N LEU A 177 13.81 -37.32 -34.35
CA LEU A 177 14.39 -36.08 -33.82
C LEU A 177 14.55 -35.00 -34.88
N LYS A 178 14.98 -35.33 -36.10
CA LYS A 178 15.04 -34.37 -37.23
C LYS A 178 13.67 -33.81 -37.58
N GLY A 179 12.62 -34.64 -37.52
CA GLY A 179 11.24 -34.21 -37.73
C GLY A 179 10.75 -33.19 -36.68
N GLN A 180 11.16 -33.33 -35.42
CA GLN A 180 10.86 -32.35 -34.36
C GLN A 180 11.77 -31.11 -34.42
N GLN A 181 13.06 -31.26 -34.75
CA GLN A 181 14.00 -30.14 -34.93
C GLN A 181 13.58 -29.22 -36.07
N GLY A 182 13.09 -29.77 -37.19
CA GLY A 182 12.54 -28.99 -38.30
C GLY A 182 11.31 -28.16 -37.90
N LYS A 183 10.44 -28.72 -37.03
CA LYS A 183 9.30 -27.99 -36.46
C LYS A 183 9.75 -26.88 -35.51
N ALA A 184 10.68 -27.16 -34.59
CA ALA A 184 11.24 -26.16 -33.68
C ALA A 184 11.95 -25.01 -34.43
N ALA A 185 12.70 -25.31 -35.50
CA ALA A 185 13.34 -24.29 -36.34
C ALA A 185 12.33 -23.41 -37.11
N SER A 186 11.16 -23.95 -37.46
CA SER A 186 10.08 -23.15 -38.07
C SER A 186 9.40 -22.20 -37.07
N ILE A 187 9.32 -22.61 -35.80
CA ILE A 187 8.85 -21.76 -34.69
C ILE A 187 9.87 -20.65 -34.41
N GLU A 188 11.17 -20.97 -34.37
CA GLU A 188 12.23 -19.98 -34.19
C GLU A 188 12.24 -18.91 -35.29
N LYS A 189 12.13 -19.33 -36.56
CA LYS A 189 12.04 -18.41 -37.70
C LYS A 189 10.80 -17.51 -37.64
N SER A 190 9.66 -18.02 -37.17
CA SER A 190 8.41 -17.24 -37.06
C SER A 190 8.39 -16.28 -35.87
N ILE A 191 9.12 -16.58 -34.78
CA ILE A 191 9.33 -15.64 -33.67
C ILE A 191 10.26 -14.49 -34.11
N GLN A 192 11.34 -14.81 -34.83
CA GLN A 192 12.25 -13.79 -35.36
C GLN A 192 11.61 -12.90 -36.42
N SER A 193 10.68 -13.43 -37.22
CA SER A 193 9.95 -12.65 -38.23
C SER A 193 8.73 -11.90 -37.69
N GLY A 194 8.40 -12.04 -36.40
CA GLY A 194 7.24 -11.38 -35.78
C GLY A 194 5.88 -11.93 -36.21
N ASP A 195 5.83 -13.17 -36.70
CA ASP A 195 4.59 -13.80 -37.18
C ASP A 195 3.73 -14.34 -36.02
N PRO A 196 2.43 -13.95 -35.91
CA PRO A 196 1.56 -14.37 -34.80
C PRO A 196 1.26 -15.88 -34.78
N LYS A 197 1.49 -16.58 -35.90
CA LYS A 197 1.36 -18.03 -36.01
C LYS A 197 2.44 -18.79 -35.22
N GLY A 198 3.64 -18.19 -35.05
CA GLY A 198 4.72 -18.77 -34.26
C GLY A 198 4.40 -18.84 -32.77
N LEU A 199 3.73 -17.81 -32.25
CA LEU A 199 3.29 -17.76 -30.84
C LEU A 199 2.17 -18.77 -30.54
N SER A 200 1.23 -18.93 -31.49
CA SER A 200 0.14 -19.92 -31.39
C SER A 200 0.66 -21.35 -31.41
N ALA A 201 1.61 -21.65 -32.31
CA ALA A 201 2.27 -22.94 -32.39
C ALA A 201 3.06 -23.30 -31.11
N LEU A 202 3.60 -22.29 -30.41
CA LEU A 202 4.35 -22.46 -29.16
C LEU A 202 3.42 -22.77 -27.97
N LEU A 203 2.25 -22.14 -27.92
CA LEU A 203 1.22 -22.45 -26.93
C LEU A 203 0.66 -23.88 -27.14
N SER A 204 0.42 -24.29 -28.39
CA SER A 204 -0.09 -25.63 -28.71
C SER A 204 0.95 -26.73 -28.52
N ALA A 205 2.24 -26.45 -28.72
CA ALA A 205 3.32 -27.41 -28.46
C ALA A 205 3.50 -27.75 -26.97
N GLY A 206 3.13 -26.81 -26.07
CA GLY A 206 3.02 -27.07 -24.63
C GLY A 206 1.87 -28.01 -24.25
N GLU A 207 0.95 -28.27 -25.18
CA GLU A 207 -0.20 -29.17 -24.97
C GLU A 207 0.13 -30.63 -25.37
N GLU A 208 0.99 -30.85 -26.38
CA GLU A 208 1.37 -32.21 -26.84
C GLU A 208 2.42 -32.90 -25.95
N THR A 209 3.27 -32.16 -25.22
CA THR A 209 4.27 -32.74 -24.30
C THR A 209 3.67 -33.33 -23.03
N LYS A 210 2.36 -33.15 -22.78
CA LYS A 210 1.64 -33.85 -21.70
C LYS A 210 1.25 -35.30 -22.04
N ALA A 211 1.43 -35.76 -23.28
CA ALA A 211 0.94 -37.07 -23.71
C ALA A 211 1.95 -38.23 -23.60
N SER A 212 3.20 -38.00 -23.20
CA SER A 212 4.24 -39.06 -23.20
C SER A 212 5.23 -39.00 -22.02
N MET A 213 4.74 -39.21 -20.79
CA MET A 213 5.49 -39.70 -19.62
C MET A 213 4.54 -40.48 -18.67
N PRO A 214 4.96 -41.61 -18.04
CA PRO A 214 4.09 -42.43 -17.20
C PRO A 214 3.94 -41.90 -15.76
N VAL A 215 2.78 -42.24 -15.18
CA VAL A 215 2.14 -41.92 -13.89
C VAL A 215 3.05 -41.78 -12.65
N ALA A 216 2.86 -40.71 -11.87
CA ALA A 216 2.95 -40.73 -10.39
C ALA A 216 1.94 -39.74 -9.75
N LYS A 217 1.22 -40.24 -8.73
CA LYS A 217 -0.04 -39.78 -8.12
C LYS A 217 0.03 -38.45 -7.35
N SER A 218 -1.10 -37.70 -7.33
CA SER A 218 -1.70 -37.22 -6.08
C SER A 218 -3.19 -36.87 -6.24
N ASN A 219 -4.05 -37.65 -5.58
CA ASN A 219 -5.46 -37.38 -5.31
C ASN A 219 -5.60 -36.24 -4.28
N THR A 220 -6.54 -35.31 -4.50
CA THR A 220 -7.72 -35.01 -3.65
C THR A 220 -8.51 -33.82 -4.24
N GLY A 221 -9.80 -34.02 -4.56
CA GLY A 221 -10.72 -32.98 -5.08
C GLY A 221 -11.45 -32.20 -3.96
N PRO A 222 -12.71 -31.75 -4.16
CA PRO A 222 -13.30 -31.05 -5.31
C PRO A 222 -14.22 -29.85 -4.91
N SER A 223 -14.61 -28.98 -5.85
CA SER A 223 -15.93 -28.29 -5.88
C SER A 223 -16.12 -27.50 -7.19
N THR A 224 -16.79 -28.05 -8.21
CA THR A 224 -18.23 -27.91 -8.55
C THR A 224 -18.67 -26.50 -8.99
N LEU A 225 -18.91 -26.31 -10.29
CA LEU A 225 -19.96 -25.43 -10.82
C LEU A 225 -20.57 -26.08 -12.08
N GLN A 226 -21.81 -26.52 -11.95
CA GLN A 226 -22.60 -27.22 -12.96
C GLN A 226 -23.70 -26.25 -13.44
N GLN A 227 -23.65 -25.83 -14.70
CA GLN A 227 -24.68 -25.00 -15.33
C GLN A 227 -25.54 -25.91 -16.22
N ARG A 228 -26.82 -26.08 -15.87
CA ARG A 228 -27.78 -26.91 -16.62
C ARG A 228 -28.90 -26.04 -17.20
N LYS A 229 -29.10 -26.19 -18.51
CA LYS A 229 -30.15 -25.61 -19.36
C LYS A 229 -31.57 -25.80 -18.79
N GLY A 230 -32.37 -24.74 -18.81
CA GLY A 230 -33.82 -24.75 -18.54
C GLY A 230 -34.64 -24.71 -19.84
N GLY A 231 -35.53 -25.70 -20.00
CA GLY A 231 -36.54 -25.77 -21.05
C GLY A 231 -37.95 -25.42 -20.52
N LYS A 232 -38.76 -24.85 -21.41
CA LYS A 232 -40.16 -24.42 -21.26
C LYS A 232 -41.10 -25.47 -20.63
N ALA A 233 -42.08 -25.03 -19.83
CA ALA A 233 -43.53 -25.09 -20.13
C ALA A 233 -44.45 -25.05 -18.87
N ASN A 234 -45.32 -24.02 -18.86
CA ASN A 234 -46.78 -24.05 -18.64
C ASN A 234 -47.46 -24.25 -17.26
N LYS A 235 -48.37 -23.28 -17.00
CA LYS A 235 -49.78 -23.41 -16.57
C LYS A 235 -50.17 -23.32 -15.07
N ARG A 236 -50.80 -22.17 -14.76
CA ARG A 236 -52.03 -21.90 -13.96
C ARG A 236 -52.28 -22.71 -12.69
N ARG A 237 -52.43 -22.01 -11.57
CA ARG A 237 -53.73 -21.66 -10.97
C ARG A 237 -53.56 -20.50 -10.00
#